data_AF-A0A380DMA1-F1
#
_entry.id   AF-A0A380DMA1-F1
#
_cell.length_a   1.000
_cell.length_b   1.000
_cell.length_c   1.000
_cell.angle_alpha   90.00
_cell.angle_beta   90.00
_cell.angle_gamma   90.00
#
_symmetry.space_group_name_H-M   'P 1'
#
loop_
_entity.id
_entity.type
_entity.pdbx_description
1 polymer ?
#
loop_
_entity_poly.entity_id
_entity_poly.type
_entity_poly.pdbx_seq_one_letter_code
_entity_poly.pdbx_strand_id
1 'polypeptide(L)'
;MVLKRFLPRKKETADSFIERYVYELYDKHTKHITVVTSDMSEQHAIFGSGAYRISSREMWRDLKENEIDVSKSLDDISENKPRTRIPLSSEILAEFEKIRRGHHKK
;
A
#
# COMPACT_ATOMS: atom_id res chain seq x y z
N MET A 1 -1.36 -4.77 0.68
CA MET A 1 -0.22 -4.06 0.09
C MET A 1 0.92 -5.04 -0.12
N VAL A 2 1.48 -5.13 -1.33
CA VAL A 2 2.66 -5.97 -1.59
C VAL A 2 3.89 -5.08 -1.56
N LEU A 3 4.82 -5.33 -0.63
CA LEU A 3 6.07 -4.59 -0.55
C LEU A 3 7.14 -5.30 -1.37
N LYS A 4 7.86 -4.56 -2.22
CA LYS A 4 9.03 -5.06 -2.94
C LYS A 4 10.23 -4.19 -2.61
N ARG A 5 11.35 -4.82 -2.28
CA ARG A 5 12.61 -4.14 -1.97
C ARG A 5 13.55 -4.22 -3.17
N PHE A 6 14.24 -3.12 -3.45
CA PHE A 6 15.24 -3.01 -4.50
C PHE A 6 16.58 -2.54 -3.90
N LEU A 7 17.67 -2.90 -4.55
CA LEU A 7 19.01 -2.40 -4.24
C LEU A 7 19.61 -1.81 -5.53
N PRO A 8 20.09 -0.55 -5.52
CA PRO A 8 20.74 0.05 -6.68
C PRO A 8 22.00 -0.73 -7.08
N ARG A 9 22.38 -0.63 -8.35
CA ARG A 9 23.65 -1.20 -8.83
C ARG A 9 24.82 -0.44 -8.20
N LYS A 10 26.01 -1.06 -8.19
CA LYS A 10 27.24 -0.36 -7.75
C LYS A 10 27.41 0.93 -8.57
N LYS A 11 27.48 2.08 -7.89
CA LYS A 11 27.59 3.45 -8.45
C LYS A 11 26.30 4.05 -9.03
N GLU A 12 25.14 3.39 -8.92
CA GLU A 12 23.83 3.98 -9.26
C GLU A 12 23.27 4.69 -8.02
N THR A 13 22.79 5.92 -8.17
CA THR A 13 22.09 6.63 -7.08
C THR A 13 20.65 6.13 -6.98
N ALA A 14 20.01 6.36 -5.83
CA ALA A 14 18.60 6.01 -5.66
C ALA A 14 17.72 6.75 -6.67
N ASP A 15 18.04 8.02 -6.96
CA ASP A 15 17.29 8.85 -7.90
C ASP A 15 17.36 8.29 -9.33
N SER A 16 18.56 7.97 -9.83
CA SER A 16 18.75 7.35 -11.16
C SER A 16 18.04 6.00 -11.29
N PHE A 17 18.04 5.19 -10.21
CA PHE A 17 17.30 3.93 -10.18
C PHE A 17 15.79 4.17 -10.28
N ILE A 18 15.27 5.12 -9.49
CA ILE A 18 13.84 5.43 -9.44
C ILE A 18 13.37 5.96 -10.79
N GLU A 19 14.10 6.89 -11.42
CA GLU A 19 13.76 7.42 -12.74
C GLU A 19 13.63 6.32 -13.79
N ARG A 20 14.65 5.46 -13.90
CA ARG A 20 14.63 4.33 -14.83
C ARG A 20 13.45 3.39 -14.55
N TYR A 21 13.20 3.09 -13.28
CA TYR A 21 12.13 2.18 -12.88
C TYR A 21 10.73 2.77 -13.12
N VAL A 22 10.55 4.06 -12.86
CA VAL A 22 9.31 4.80 -13.18
C VAL A 22 9.07 4.77 -14.68
N TYR A 23 10.09 5.05 -15.49
CA TYR A 23 10.01 4.99 -16.94
C TYR A 23 9.64 3.59 -17.47
N GLU A 24 10.27 2.54 -16.93
CA GLU A 24 9.94 1.14 -17.27
C GLU A 24 8.49 0.77 -16.90
N LEU A 25 7.98 1.33 -15.80
CA LEU A 25 6.60 1.07 -15.36
C LEU A 25 5.58 1.94 -16.07
N TYR A 26 5.97 3.08 -16.63
CA TYR A 26 5.06 4.10 -17.13
C TYR A 26 4.16 3.55 -18.24
N ASP A 27 2.86 3.64 -17.98
CA ASP A 27 1.81 3.43 -18.98
C ASP A 27 0.77 4.52 -18.73
N LYS A 28 0.68 5.45 -19.70
CA LYS A 28 -0.11 6.68 -19.63
C LYS A 28 -1.60 6.42 -19.32
N HIS A 29 -2.12 5.24 -19.62
CA HIS A 29 -3.55 4.95 -19.50
C HIS A 29 -3.92 4.08 -18.31
N THR A 30 -2.96 3.41 -17.67
CA THR A 30 -3.27 2.36 -16.70
C THR A 30 -2.64 2.57 -15.32
N LYS A 31 -1.60 3.40 -15.21
CA LYS A 31 -0.80 3.47 -13.98
C LYS A 31 -0.63 4.91 -13.49
N HIS A 32 -0.97 5.10 -12.22
CA HIS A 32 -0.63 6.29 -11.45
C HIS A 32 0.59 5.95 -10.59
N ILE A 33 1.71 6.61 -10.87
CA ILE A 33 2.97 6.36 -10.18
C ILE A 33 3.30 7.57 -9.32
N THR A 34 3.49 7.34 -8.02
CA THR A 34 3.87 8.38 -7.05
C THR A 34 5.20 8.00 -6.40
N VAL A 35 6.15 8.93 -6.43
CA VAL A 35 7.46 8.83 -5.79
C VAL A 35 7.44 9.63 -4.49
N VAL A 36 7.78 8.97 -3.38
CA VAL A 36 7.88 9.59 -2.06
C VAL A 36 9.34 9.89 -1.76
N THR A 37 9.70 11.17 -1.64
CA THR A 37 11.06 11.56 -1.25
C THR A 37 11.09 12.92 -0.55
N SER A 38 11.97 13.05 0.45
CA SER A 38 12.29 14.31 1.13
C SER A 38 13.53 14.98 0.56
N ASP A 39 14.33 14.27 -0.23
CA ASP A 39 15.50 14.85 -0.89
C ASP A 39 15.00 15.78 -2.01
N MET A 40 15.39 17.05 -1.93
CA MET A 40 14.87 18.15 -2.75
C MET A 40 15.79 18.44 -3.94
N SER A 41 16.73 17.54 -4.24
CA SER A 41 17.85 17.88 -5.09
C SER A 41 17.50 17.93 -6.58
N GLU A 42 16.50 17.18 -7.07
CA GLU A 42 16.10 17.22 -8.48
C GLU A 42 14.58 17.07 -8.66
N GLN A 43 13.83 18.18 -8.61
CA GLN A 43 12.40 18.15 -9.00
C GLN A 43 12.21 17.75 -10.47
N HIS A 44 13.22 17.94 -11.31
CA HIS A 44 13.08 17.92 -12.77
C HIS A 44 12.90 16.51 -13.35
N ALA A 45 13.47 15.47 -12.73
CA ALA A 45 13.52 14.16 -13.37
C ALA A 45 12.20 13.35 -13.29
N ILE A 46 11.45 13.51 -12.21
CA ILE A 46 10.22 12.74 -11.96
C ILE A 46 9.06 13.26 -12.84
N PHE A 47 8.98 14.57 -13.08
CA PHE A 47 7.92 15.18 -13.89
C PHE A 47 8.07 14.88 -15.40
N GLY A 48 9.29 14.78 -15.91
CA GLY A 48 9.54 14.41 -17.32
C GLY A 48 9.04 13.00 -17.68
N SER A 49 8.91 12.14 -16.66
CA SER A 49 8.51 10.73 -16.80
C SER A 49 7.02 10.50 -16.50
N GLY A 50 6.25 11.56 -16.17
CA GLY A 50 4.82 11.47 -15.88
C GLY A 50 4.46 10.88 -14.51
N ALA A 51 5.40 10.81 -13.57
CA ALA A 51 5.13 10.43 -12.19
C ALA A 51 4.89 11.66 -11.29
N TYR A 52 4.18 11.45 -10.20
CA TYR A 52 3.92 12.45 -9.18
C TYR A 52 4.96 12.36 -8.06
N ARG A 53 5.28 13.48 -7.43
CA ARG A 53 6.11 13.53 -6.22
C ARG A 53 5.22 13.91 -5.03
N ILE A 54 5.43 13.23 -3.91
CA ILE A 54 4.97 13.68 -2.59
C ILE A 54 6.12 13.64 -1.57
N SER A 55 6.03 14.46 -0.53
CA SER A 55 7.01 14.45 0.54
C SER A 55 6.81 13.27 1.49
N SER A 56 7.89 12.85 2.17
CA SER A 56 7.80 11.82 3.23
C SER A 56 6.81 12.20 4.33
N ARG A 57 6.66 13.50 4.62
CA ARG A 57 5.72 14.01 5.63
C ARG A 57 4.26 13.90 5.18
N GLU A 58 3.98 14.19 3.92
CA GLU A 58 2.63 14.02 3.35
C GLU A 58 2.26 12.53 3.33
N MET A 59 3.12 11.68 2.78
CA MET A 59 2.90 10.23 2.80
C MET A 59 2.64 9.70 4.22
N TRP A 60 3.38 10.20 5.21
CA TRP A 60 3.16 9.82 6.61
C TRP A 60 1.78 10.24 7.13
N ARG A 61 1.33 11.46 6.79
CA ARG A 61 0.00 11.93 7.16
C ARG A 61 -1.08 11.07 6.49
N ASP A 62 -0.94 10.82 5.19
CA ASP A 62 -1.89 10.01 4.43
C ASP A 62 -1.99 8.58 4.98
N LEU A 63 -0.86 7.99 5.38
CA LEU A 63 -0.85 6.67 6.04
C LEU A 63 -1.59 6.68 7.37
N LYS A 64 -1.43 7.75 8.16
CA LYS A 64 -2.11 7.90 9.45
C LYS A 64 -3.62 8.10 9.32
N GLU A 65 -4.04 8.89 8.35
CA GLU A 65 -5.47 9.09 8.05
C GLU A 65 -6.10 7.79 7.52
N ASN A 66 -5.43 7.11 6.60
CA ASN A 66 -5.90 5.81 6.10
C ASN A 66 -5.99 4.74 7.21
N GLU A 67 -5.08 4.73 8.18
CA GLU A 67 -5.14 3.82 9.33
C GLU A 67 -6.43 4.01 10.14
N ILE A 68 -6.81 5.27 10.37
CA ILE A 68 -8.05 5.63 11.08
C ILE A 68 -9.28 5.23 10.27
N ASP A 69 -9.31 5.53 8.97
CA ASP A 69 -10.47 5.26 8.11
C ASP A 69 -10.70 3.76 7.91
N VAL A 70 -9.62 2.98 7.79
CA VAL A 70 -9.70 1.52 7.76
C VAL A 70 -10.23 0.98 9.08
N SER A 71 -9.77 1.50 10.23
CA SER A 71 -10.29 1.08 11.54
C SER A 71 -11.80 1.32 11.65
N LYS A 72 -12.25 2.54 11.33
CA LYS A 72 -13.69 2.88 11.35
C LYS A 72 -14.50 1.98 10.41
N SER A 73 -14.00 1.75 9.21
CA SER A 73 -14.68 0.88 8.24
C SER A 73 -14.81 -0.56 8.75
N LEU A 74 -13.81 -1.07 9.48
CA LEU A 74 -13.88 -2.39 10.11
C LEU A 74 -14.90 -2.43 11.26
N ASP A 75 -14.96 -1.37 12.06
CA ASP A 75 -15.94 -1.22 13.14
C ASP A 75 -17.37 -1.22 12.56
N ASP A 76 -17.62 -0.45 11.51
CA ASP A 76 -18.92 -0.38 10.81
C ASP A 76 -19.35 -1.74 10.22
N ILE A 77 -18.40 -2.52 9.68
CA ILE A 77 -18.65 -3.89 9.20
C ILE A 77 -18.97 -4.83 10.37
N SER A 78 -18.36 -4.63 11.52
CA SER A 78 -18.61 -5.44 12.72
C SER A 78 -19.99 -5.15 13.34
N GLU A 79 -20.43 -3.90 13.31
CA GLU A 79 -21.74 -3.47 13.81
C GLU A 79 -22.88 -3.92 12.89
N ASN A 80 -22.65 -3.95 11.56
CA ASN A 80 -23.61 -4.44 10.57
C ASN A 80 -23.53 -5.95 10.31
N LYS A 81 -22.92 -6.73 11.21
CA LYS A 81 -22.92 -8.18 11.08
C LYS A 81 -24.37 -8.67 11.13
N PRO A 82 -24.90 -9.34 10.07
CA PRO A 82 -26.21 -9.95 10.16
C PRO A 82 -26.17 -10.87 11.36
N ARG A 83 -27.05 -10.63 12.35
CA ARG A 83 -27.13 -11.44 13.57
C ARG A 83 -27.18 -12.91 13.15
N THR A 84 -26.05 -13.60 13.25
CA THR A 84 -26.02 -15.05 13.06
C THR A 84 -26.92 -15.60 14.15
N ARG A 85 -28.06 -16.13 13.73
CA ARG A 85 -29.06 -16.77 14.61
C ARG A 85 -28.48 -17.95 15.40
N ILE A 86 -27.26 -18.36 15.08
CA ILE A 86 -26.52 -19.47 15.66
C ILE A 86 -25.38 -18.87 16.52
N PRO A 87 -25.40 -19.10 17.85
CA PRO A 87 -24.27 -18.74 18.70
C PRO A 87 -23.09 -19.66 18.36
N LEU A 88 -22.04 -19.10 17.76
CA LEU A 88 -20.78 -19.80 17.50
C LEU A 88 -19.78 -19.44 18.60
N SER A 89 -19.03 -20.43 19.08
CA SER A 89 -17.92 -20.18 20.02
C SER A 89 -16.80 -19.39 19.34
N SER A 90 -16.02 -18.67 20.13
CA SER A 90 -14.87 -17.87 19.67
C SER A 90 -13.82 -18.72 18.94
N GLU A 91 -13.62 -19.97 19.35
CA GLU A 91 -12.73 -20.92 18.68
C GLU A 91 -13.18 -21.24 17.25
N ILE A 92 -14.46 -21.55 17.06
CA ILE A 92 -15.02 -21.88 15.74
C ILE A 92 -14.96 -20.66 14.81
N LEU A 93 -15.19 -19.46 15.33
CA LEU A 93 -15.04 -18.22 14.55
C LEU A 93 -13.60 -18.00 14.10
N ALA A 94 -12.62 -18.24 14.97
CA ALA A 94 -11.21 -18.12 14.64
C ALA A 94 -10.80 -19.16 13.58
N GLU A 95 -11.37 -20.36 13.62
CA GLU A 95 -11.15 -21.40 12.62
C GLU A 95 -11.77 -21.05 11.26
N PHE A 96 -13.01 -20.57 11.23
CA PHE A 96 -13.63 -20.06 10.00
C PHE A 96 -12.87 -18.86 9.43
N GLU A 97 -12.31 -18.01 10.28
CA GLU A 97 -11.50 -16.88 9.82
C GLU A 97 -10.15 -17.33 9.22
N LYS A 98 -9.52 -18.37 9.77
CA LYS A 98 -8.34 -19.01 9.16
C LYS A 98 -8.69 -19.61 7.79
N ILE A 99 -9.84 -20.27 7.65
CA ILE A 99 -10.33 -20.81 6.38
C ILE A 99 -10.58 -19.67 5.38
N ARG A 100 -11.27 -18.60 5.80
CA ARG A 100 -11.55 -17.41 4.97
C ARG A 100 -10.27 -16.75 4.44
N ARG A 101 -9.20 -16.71 5.25
CA ARG A 101 -7.90 -16.14 4.87
C ARG A 101 -7.02 -17.12 4.06
N GLY A 102 -7.51 -18.32 3.76
CA GLY A 102 -6.78 -19.34 2.99
C GLY A 102 -5.72 -20.10 3.78
N HIS A 103 -5.71 -19.99 5.12
CA HIS A 103 -4.77 -20.69 6.01
C HIS A 103 -5.37 -22.00 6.55
N HIS A 104 -5.81 -22.91 5.68
CA HIS A 104 -6.16 -24.26 6.10
C HIS A 104 -4.99 -25.20 5.82
N LYS A 105 -4.63 -26.04 6.80
CA LYS A 105 -3.72 -27.16 6.55
C LYS A 105 -4.50 -28.20 5.72
N LYS A 106 -3.85 -28.72 4.67
CA LYS A 106 -4.31 -29.94 3.99
C LYS A 106 -4.23 -31.13 4.94
#